data_AF-A0A1W6K0B3-F1
#
_entry.id   AF-A0A1W6K0B3-F1
#
_cell.length_a   1.000
_cell.length_b   1.000
_cell.length_c   1.000
_cell.angle_alpha   90.00
_cell.angle_beta   90.00
_cell.angle_gamma   90.00
#
_symmetry.space_group_name_H-M   'P 1'
#
loop_
_entity.id
_entity.type
_entity.pdbx_description
1 polymer ?
#
loop_
_entity_poly.entity_id
_entity_poly.type
_entity_poly.pdbx_seq_one_letter_code
_entity_poly.pdbx_strand_id
1 'polypeptide(L)'
;MSNVKIIFGPFGDNGVTSLLYEVINSLPNKYDINIDIETNLLYDYISPTVEINGRRVIFDYSNEAEAKEKIRKLIKGELIDDNKPSKIKLFQDNVFSDGVAVF
;
A
#
# COMPACT_ATOMS: atom_id res chain seq x y z
N MET A 1 -16.67 -2.27 7.08
CA MET A 1 -16.21 -1.81 5.76
C MET A 1 -14.71 -1.93 5.74
N SER A 2 -14.16 -2.67 4.77
CA SER A 2 -12.70 -2.78 4.60
C SER A 2 -12.24 -1.58 3.78
N ASN A 3 -11.27 -0.83 4.30
CA ASN A 3 -10.67 0.28 3.55
C ASN A 3 -9.36 -0.21 2.92
N VAL A 4 -9.26 -0.08 1.60
CA VAL A 4 -8.09 -0.41 0.81
C VAL A 4 -7.53 0.88 0.25
N LYS A 5 -6.32 1.25 0.65
CA LYS A 5 -5.64 2.43 0.15
C LYS A 5 -4.45 2.01 -0.69
N ILE A 6 -4.35 2.55 -1.90
CA ILE A 6 -3.22 2.36 -2.79
C ILE A 6 -2.42 3.66 -2.80
N ILE A 7 -1.14 3.57 -2.49
CA ILE A 7 -0.23 4.72 -2.48
C ILE A 7 0.86 4.44 -3.53
N PHE A 8 1.05 5.35 -4.47
CA PHE A 8 2.09 5.19 -5.47
C PHE A 8 2.78 6.51 -5.84
N GLY A 9 4.00 6.36 -6.34
CA GLY A 9 4.87 7.47 -6.72
C GLY A 9 4.77 7.88 -8.19
N PRO A 10 5.70 8.71 -8.67
CA PRO A 10 5.77 9.14 -10.07
C PRO A 10 5.92 7.98 -11.08
N PHE A 11 6.38 6.82 -10.62
CA PHE A 11 6.51 5.59 -11.41
C PHE A 11 5.17 4.91 -11.70
N GLY A 12 4.08 5.39 -11.09
CA GLY A 12 2.74 4.82 -11.23
C GLY A 12 2.48 3.65 -10.29
N ASP A 13 1.32 3.05 -10.45
CA ASP A 13 0.84 1.94 -9.61
C ASP A 13 1.14 0.56 -10.21
N ASN A 14 1.89 0.50 -11.31
CA ASN A 14 2.24 -0.72 -12.04
C ASN A 14 1.03 -1.59 -12.45
N GLY A 15 -0.20 -1.05 -12.48
CA GLY A 15 -1.42 -1.81 -12.80
C GLY A 15 -2.08 -2.48 -11.58
N VAL A 16 -1.59 -2.23 -10.36
CA VAL A 16 -2.18 -2.75 -9.12
C VAL A 16 -3.63 -2.32 -8.96
N THR A 17 -3.97 -1.08 -9.30
CA THR A 17 -5.33 -0.55 -9.17
C THR A 17 -6.30 -1.38 -10.01
N SER A 18 -5.95 -1.66 -11.27
CA SER A 18 -6.78 -2.47 -12.17
C SER A 18 -7.00 -3.88 -11.62
N LEU A 19 -5.92 -4.53 -11.17
CA LEU A 19 -5.99 -5.86 -10.57
C LEU A 19 -6.83 -5.88 -9.30
N LEU A 20 -6.74 -4.83 -8.48
CA LEU A 20 -7.50 -4.67 -7.26
C LEU A 20 -9.01 -4.58 -7.55
N TYR A 21 -9.39 -3.77 -8.54
CA TYR A 21 -10.78 -3.67 -8.99
C TYR A 21 -11.30 -5.00 -9.54
N GLU A 22 -10.53 -5.72 -10.34
CA GLU A 22 -10.93 -7.04 -10.84
C GLU A 22 -11.20 -8.03 -9.71
N VAL A 23 -10.29 -8.10 -8.72
CA VAL A 23 -10.45 -8.99 -7.58
C VAL A 23 -11.67 -8.59 -6.76
N ILE A 24 -11.82 -7.31 -6.43
CA ILE A 24 -12.95 -6.82 -5.62
C ILE A 24 -14.29 -7.07 -6.32
N ASN A 25 -14.36 -6.84 -7.63
CA ASN A 25 -15.59 -7.09 -8.39
C ASN A 25 -16.00 -8.57 -8.41
N SER A 26 -15.04 -9.49 -8.20
CA SER A 26 -15.31 -10.93 -8.09
C SER A 26 -15.80 -11.37 -6.71
N LEU A 27 -15.74 -10.50 -5.69
CA LEU A 27 -16.11 -10.84 -4.31
C LEU A 27 -17.60 -10.56 -4.03
N PRO A 28 -18.27 -11.38 -3.21
CA PRO A 28 -19.67 -11.20 -2.85
C PRO A 28 -19.93 -9.92 -2.03
N ASN A 29 -18.94 -9.49 -1.25
CA ASN A 29 -18.99 -8.31 -0.37
C ASN A 29 -18.35 -7.06 -1.00
N LYS A 30 -18.32 -6.97 -2.34
CA LYS A 30 -17.66 -5.86 -3.06
C LYS A 30 -18.11 -4.45 -2.64
N TYR A 31 -19.36 -4.30 -2.21
CA TYR A 31 -19.94 -3.01 -1.78
C TYR A 31 -19.46 -2.56 -0.39
N ASP A 32 -18.87 -3.47 0.40
CA ASP A 32 -18.33 -3.16 1.72
C ASP A 32 -16.86 -2.73 1.68
N ILE A 33 -16.26 -2.69 0.48
CA ILE A 33 -14.85 -2.37 0.27
C ILE A 33 -14.76 -0.98 -0.34
N ASN A 34 -14.11 -0.06 0.37
CA ASN A 34 -13.78 1.26 -0.14
C ASN A 34 -12.35 1.26 -0.66
N ILE A 35 -12.12 1.89 -1.82
CA ILE A 35 -10.82 1.99 -2.45
C ILE A 35 -10.43 3.47 -2.47
N ASP A 36 -9.33 3.78 -1.79
CA ASP A 36 -8.71 5.10 -1.78
C ASP A 36 -7.41 5.05 -2.60
N ILE A 37 -7.19 6.05 -3.45
CA ILE A 37 -6.03 6.12 -4.33
C ILE A 37 -5.29 7.41 -4.04
N GLU A 38 -4.04 7.30 -3.60
CA GLU A 38 -3.18 8.42 -3.28
C GLU A 38 -1.93 8.40 -4.15
N THR A 39 -1.72 9.48 -4.89
CA THR A 39 -0.46 9.71 -5.59
C THR A 39 0.43 10.60 -4.73
N ASN A 40 1.63 10.13 -4.39
CA ASN A 40 2.60 10.87 -3.60
C ASN A 40 3.87 11.14 -4.42
N LEU A 41 4.17 12.41 -4.70
CA LEU A 41 5.34 12.80 -5.50
C LEU A 41 6.68 12.57 -4.78
N LEU A 42 6.67 12.51 -3.45
CA LEU A 42 7.84 12.26 -2.60
C LEU A 42 7.93 10.80 -2.16
N TYR A 43 7.29 9.90 -2.91
CA TYR A 43 7.23 8.49 -2.57
C TYR A 43 8.53 7.77 -2.93
N ASP A 44 9.16 7.14 -1.94
CA ASP A 44 10.52 6.60 -2.04
C ASP A 44 10.61 5.23 -2.76
N TYR A 45 9.49 4.55 -2.99
CA TYR A 45 9.48 3.19 -3.56
C TYR A 45 9.09 3.20 -5.04
N ILE A 46 9.74 2.32 -5.81
CA ILE A 46 9.40 2.08 -7.23
C ILE A 46 8.04 1.37 -7.32
N SER A 47 7.77 0.45 -6.40
CA SER A 47 6.53 -0.31 -6.35
C SER A 47 5.48 0.36 -5.46
N PRO A 48 4.18 0.30 -5.82
CA PRO A 48 3.10 0.87 -5.02
C PRO A 48 3.01 0.20 -3.65
N THR A 49 2.46 0.90 -2.66
CA THR A 49 2.07 0.31 -1.37
C THR A 49 0.56 0.12 -1.34
N VAL A 50 0.13 -1.06 -0.93
CA VAL A 50 -1.26 -1.35 -0.64
C VAL A 50 -1.44 -1.40 0.87
N GLU A 51 -2.35 -0.59 1.39
CA GLU A 51 -2.75 -0.56 2.79
C GLU A 51 -4.16 -1.12 2.93
N ILE A 52 -4.32 -2.22 3.67
CA ILE A 52 -5.64 -2.79 3.98
C ILE A 52 -5.80 -2.90 5.49
N ASN A 53 -6.84 -2.26 6.04
CA ASN A 53 -7.12 -2.29 7.48
C ASN A 53 -5.91 -1.90 8.36
N GLY A 54 -5.14 -0.89 7.91
CA GLY A 54 -3.94 -0.40 8.60
C GLY A 54 -2.67 -1.23 8.37
N ARG A 55 -2.73 -2.33 7.62
CA ARG A 55 -1.55 -3.11 7.22
C ARG A 55 -1.02 -2.63 5.88
N ARG A 56 0.20 -2.11 5.87
CA ARG A 56 0.90 -1.66 4.65
C ARG A 56 1.82 -2.74 4.11
N VAL A 57 1.70 -3.02 2.82
CA VAL A 57 2.56 -3.95 2.09
C VAL A 57 3.04 -3.27 0.81
N ILE A 58 4.36 -3.28 0.59
CA ILE A 58 4.93 -2.86 -0.69
C ILE A 58 4.56 -3.95 -1.70
N PHE A 59 3.77 -3.56 -2.68
CA PHE A 59 3.11 -4.46 -3.60
C PHE A 59 3.98 -4.65 -4.84
N ASP A 60 4.92 -5.58 -4.71
CA ASP A 60 5.71 -6.11 -5.82
C ASP A 60 5.17 -7.49 -6.26
N TYR A 61 5.22 -7.75 -7.58
CA TYR A 61 4.78 -8.98 -8.22
C TYR A 61 5.44 -9.15 -9.60
N SER A 62 5.70 -10.39 -10.00
CA SER A 62 6.26 -10.70 -11.31
C SER A 62 5.19 -11.10 -12.34
N ASN A 63 4.01 -11.54 -11.89
CA ASN A 63 2.92 -12.00 -12.74
C ASN A 63 1.56 -11.58 -12.17
N GLU A 64 0.58 -11.32 -13.05
CA GLU A 64 -0.78 -10.94 -12.67
C GLU A 64 -1.50 -12.01 -11.84
N ALA A 65 -1.27 -13.30 -12.13
CA ALA A 65 -1.90 -14.39 -11.39
C ALA A 65 -1.48 -14.38 -9.91
N GLU A 66 -0.18 -14.18 -9.67
CA GLU A 66 0.41 -14.03 -8.34
C GLU A 66 -0.16 -12.78 -7.63
N ALA A 67 -0.23 -11.66 -8.35
CA ALA A 67 -0.79 -10.42 -7.82
C ALA A 67 -2.26 -10.58 -7.38
N LYS A 68 -3.08 -11.24 -8.20
CA LYS A 68 -4.49 -11.52 -7.86
C LYS A 68 -4.61 -12.39 -6.62
N GLU A 69 -3.77 -13.40 -6.49
CA GLU A 69 -3.72 -14.23 -5.28
C GLU A 69 -3.30 -13.42 -4.04
N LYS A 70 -2.26 -12.58 -4.17
CA LYS A 70 -1.77 -11.71 -3.10
C LYS A 70 -2.84 -10.73 -2.63
N ILE A 71 -3.57 -10.09 -3.55
CA ILE A 71 -4.70 -9.19 -3.23
C ILE A 71 -5.81 -9.96 -2.51
N ARG A 72 -6.16 -11.17 -2.97
CA ARG A 72 -7.17 -12.01 -2.29
C ARG A 72 -6.78 -12.32 -0.85
N LYS A 73 -5.51 -12.66 -0.61
CA LYS A 73 -4.97 -12.91 0.73
C LYS A 73 -5.04 -11.66 1.60
N LEU A 74 -4.63 -10.49 1.07
CA LEU A 74 -4.70 -9.21 1.78
C LEU A 74 -6.13 -8.85 2.19
N ILE A 75 -7.10 -8.97 1.28
CA ILE A 75 -8.51 -8.64 1.57
C ILE A 75 -9.09 -9.55 2.64
N LYS A 76 -8.71 -10.84 2.63
CA LYS A 76 -9.12 -11.82 3.65
C LYS A 76 -8.40 -11.66 5.00
N GLY A 77 -7.35 -10.84 5.05
CA GLY A 77 -6.51 -10.67 6.24
C GLY A 77 -5.53 -11.83 6.49
N GLU A 78 -5.34 -12.70 5.50
CA GLU A 78 -4.35 -13.79 5.54
C GLU A 78 -2.93 -13.22 5.56
N LEU A 79 -2.01 -13.91 6.25
CA LEU A 79 -0.60 -13.55 6.28
C LEU A 79 -0.01 -13.80 4.89
N ILE A 80 0.61 -12.77 4.31
CA ILE A 80 1.49 -12.94 3.17
C ILE A 80 2.88 -13.18 3.74
N ASP A 81 3.49 -14.31 3.39
CA ASP A 81 4.93 -14.49 3.59
C ASP A 81 5.66 -13.50 2.69
N ASP A 82 5.92 -12.31 3.24
CA ASP A 82 6.83 -11.36 2.65
C ASP A 82 8.24 -11.94 2.75
N ASN A 83 8.79 -12.37 1.61
CA ASN A 83 10.22 -12.31 1.42
C ASN A 83 10.63 -10.83 1.54
N LYS A 84 10.98 -10.45 2.78
CA LYS A 84 11.45 -9.15 3.27
C LYS A 84 12.18 -8.28 2.23
N PRO A 85 12.08 -6.95 2.37
CA PRO A 85 13.08 -6.29 3.21
C PRO A 85 12.45 -5.62 4.44
N SER A 86 12.97 -6.00 5.60
CA SER A 86 12.82 -5.27 6.84
C SER A 86 13.41 -3.86 6.69
N LYS A 87 12.57 -2.84 6.85
CA LYS A 87 12.77 -1.64 7.70
C LYS A 87 11.66 -0.65 7.39
N ILE A 88 10.58 -0.74 8.15
CA ILE A 88 9.77 0.44 8.44
C ILE A 88 10.70 1.33 9.27
N LYS A 89 11.32 2.34 8.66
CA LYS A 89 11.82 3.48 9.44
C LYS A 89 10.58 4.20 9.94
N LEU A 90 10.17 3.88 11.17
CA LEU A 90 9.40 4.81 11.99
C LEU A 90 10.24 6.09 12.05
N PHE A 91 9.92 7.08 11.21
CA PHE A 91 10.32 8.44 11.49
C PHE A 91 9.61 8.79 12.80
N GLN A 92 10.38 8.78 13.89
CA GLN A 92 9.97 9.45 15.11
C GLN A 92 9.69 10.90 14.74
N ASP A 93 8.46 11.32 15.02
CA ASP A 93 8.06 12.72 15.11
C ASP A 93 9.02 13.46 16.05
N ASN A 94 10.02 14.13 15.48
CA ASN A 94 10.75 15.19 16.16
C ASN A 94 10.36 16.51 15.51
N VAL A 95 9.12 16.94 15.73
CA VAL A 95 8.78 18.35 15.68
C VAL A 95 9.07 18.93 17.06
N PHE A 96 10.18 19.66 17.19
CA PHE A 96 10.27 20.84 18.07
C PHE A 96 11.25 21.85 17.44
N SER A 97 10.67 22.96 17.01
CA SER A 97 11.31 24.25 16.77
C SER A 97 11.88 24.79 18.10
N ASP A 98 13.13 25.24 18.11
CA ASP A 98 13.50 26.52 18.76
C ASP A 98 14.96 26.93 18.50
N GLY A 99 15.18 28.23 18.28
CA GLY A 99 16.43 28.90 18.63
C GLY A 99 17.39 29.29 17.50
N VAL A 100 17.42 30.59 17.19
CA VAL A 100 18.46 31.31 16.44
C VAL A 100 19.84 31.08 17.08
N ALA A 101 20.88 30.81 16.27
CA ALA A 101 22.27 30.80 16.73
C ALA A 101 22.78 32.25 16.88
N VAL A 102 23.04 32.67 18.12
CA VAL A 102 23.81 33.89 18.41
C VAL A 102 25.14 33.45 18.99
N PHE A 103 26.23 33.50 18.22
CA PHE A 103 27.61 33.73 18.68
C PHE A 103 28.42 34.35 17.54
#